data_AF-A0A838PJU6-F1
#
_entry.id   AF-A0A838PJU6-F1
#
_cell.length_a   1.000
_cell.length_b   1.000
_cell.length_c   1.000
_cell.angle_alpha   90.00
_cell.angle_beta   90.00
_cell.angle_gamma   90.00
#
_symmetry.space_group_name_H-M   'P 1'
#
loop_
_entity.id
_entity.type
_entity.pdbx_description
1 polymer ?
#
loop_
_entity_poly.entity_id
_entity_poly.type
_entity_poly.pdbx_seq_one_letter_code
_entity_poly.pdbx_strand_id
1 'polypeptide(L)'
;MTFSADTRSALVTFIGASTLLAPLVLGLSITAIAIGVAVGAVAVGLGLAGTADGGRGILPLSALASYDAGLALGLAVCAGAFIVASQPLAVVVFAAGAFAQAMVSLSTRYTHSRRVSQNFL
;
A
#
# COMPACT_ATOMS: atom_id res chain seq x y z
N MET A 1 10.95 -1.66 -14.71
CA MET A 1 9.83 -2.61 -14.90
C MET A 1 8.55 -1.90 -14.51
N THR A 2 7.56 -1.82 -15.40
CA THR A 2 6.24 -1.24 -15.11
C THR A 2 5.26 -2.38 -14.91
N PHE A 3 4.58 -2.43 -13.76
CA PHE A 3 3.55 -3.43 -13.50
C PHE A 3 2.22 -3.02 -14.15
N SER A 4 1.42 -4.00 -14.60
CA SER A 4 0.03 -3.76 -15.00
C SER A 4 -0.83 -3.45 -13.76
N ALA A 5 -2.01 -2.85 -13.98
CA ALA A 5 -2.94 -2.50 -12.91
C ALA A 5 -3.31 -3.71 -12.05
N ASP A 6 -3.57 -4.86 -12.68
CA ASP A 6 -3.89 -6.11 -11.99
C ASP A 6 -2.74 -6.60 -11.11
N THR A 7 -1.50 -6.55 -11.62
CA THR A 7 -0.32 -6.98 -10.86
C THR A 7 -0.08 -6.06 -9.66
N ARG A 8 -0.28 -4.75 -9.82
CA ARG A 8 -0.22 -3.80 -8.71
C ARG A 8 -1.27 -4.12 -7.66
N SER A 9 -2.53 -4.31 -8.05
CA SER A 9 -3.63 -4.59 -7.12
C SER A 9 -3.43 -5.90 -6.36
N ALA A 10 -2.93 -6.95 -7.01
CA ALA A 10 -2.53 -8.19 -6.36
C ALA A 10 -1.41 -7.98 -5.32
N LEU A 11 -0.37 -7.21 -5.68
CA LEU A 11 0.75 -6.90 -4.77
C LEU A 11 0.29 -6.12 -3.55
N VAL A 12 -0.50 -5.06 -3.72
CA VAL A 12 -1.00 -4.26 -2.59
C VAL A 12 -1.89 -5.09 -1.67
N THR A 13 -2.73 -5.97 -2.25
CA THR A 13 -3.55 -6.90 -1.47
C THR A 13 -2.70 -7.87 -0.66
N PHE A 14 -1.65 -8.42 -1.27
CA PHE A 14 -0.72 -9.33 -0.59
C PHE A 14 0.09 -8.64 0.52
N ILE A 15 0.58 -7.43 0.27
CA ILE A 15 1.27 -6.61 1.28
C ILE A 15 0.33 -6.28 2.45
N GLY A 16 -0.92 -5.93 2.17
CA GLY A 16 -1.92 -5.69 3.21
C GLY A 16 -2.21 -6.94 4.04
N ALA A 17 -2.42 -8.08 3.40
CA ALA A 17 -2.70 -9.35 4.07
C ALA A 17 -1.52 -9.82 4.94
N SER A 18 -0.30 -9.71 4.42
CA SER A 18 0.91 -10.04 5.18
C SER A 18 1.12 -9.09 6.36
N THR A 19 0.87 -7.79 6.21
CA THR A 19 0.95 -6.81 7.30
C THR A 19 -0.10 -7.05 8.38
N LEU A 20 -1.28 -7.56 7.99
CA LEU A 20 -2.35 -7.94 8.92
C LEU A 20 -1.99 -9.20 9.72
N LEU A 21 -1.41 -10.20 9.08
CA LEU A 21 -1.11 -11.50 9.70
C LEU A 21 0.23 -11.53 10.44
N ALA A 22 1.24 -10.77 9.99
CA ALA A 22 2.59 -10.82 10.54
C ALA A 22 2.65 -10.57 12.06
N PRO A 23 1.94 -9.58 12.64
CA PRO A 23 1.93 -9.39 14.08
C PRO A 23 1.33 -10.55 14.87
N LEU A 24 0.34 -11.23 14.31
CA LEU A 24 -0.32 -12.37 14.94
C LEU A 24 0.61 -13.59 14.98
N VAL A 25 1.21 -13.92 13.83
CA VAL A 25 2.08 -15.10 13.68
C VAL A 25 3.36 -14.94 14.49
N LEU A 26 3.88 -13.73 14.60
CA LEU A 26 5.10 -13.42 15.33
C LEU A 26 4.87 -13.19 16.82
N GLY A 27 3.63 -13.29 17.31
CA GLY A 27 3.30 -13.09 18.73
C GLY A 27 3.65 -11.69 19.24
N LEU A 28 3.51 -10.67 18.39
CA LEU A 28 3.84 -9.29 18.72
C LEU A 28 2.86 -8.69 19.73
N SER A 29 3.24 -7.55 20.31
CA SER A 29 2.42 -6.83 21.30
C SER A 29 1.00 -6.53 20.78
N ILE A 30 0.04 -6.43 21.69
CA ILE A 30 -1.36 -6.09 21.34
C ILE A 30 -1.46 -4.79 20.54
N THR A 31 -0.59 -3.82 20.83
CA THR A 31 -0.48 -2.56 20.09
C THR A 31 -0.04 -2.79 18.64
N ALA A 32 0.98 -3.64 18.42
CA ALA A 32 1.43 -4.01 17.08
C ALA A 32 0.38 -4.79 16.30
N ILE A 33 -0.39 -5.66 16.97
CA ILE A 33 -1.51 -6.36 16.36
C ILE A 33 -2.60 -5.38 15.93
N ALA A 34 -3.03 -4.47 16.82
CA ALA A 34 -4.07 -3.49 16.51
C ALA A 34 -3.69 -2.60 15.32
N ILE A 35 -2.45 -2.11 15.30
CA ILE A 35 -1.94 -1.28 14.20
C ILE A 35 -1.82 -2.09 12.91
N GLY A 36 -1.27 -3.30 12.96
CA GLY A 36 -1.14 -4.16 11.78
C GLY A 36 -2.48 -4.56 11.17
N VAL A 37 -3.49 -4.84 12.01
CA VAL A 37 -4.86 -5.11 11.54
C VAL A 37 -5.48 -3.89 10.88
N ALA A 38 -5.40 -2.71 11.52
CA ALA A 38 -5.97 -1.49 10.96
C ALA A 38 -5.33 -1.11 9.62
N VAL A 39 -4.00 -1.07 9.56
CA VAL A 39 -3.26 -0.68 8.36
C VAL A 39 -3.36 -1.77 7.27
N GLY A 40 -3.27 -3.04 7.66
CA GLY A 40 -3.41 -4.17 6.74
C GLY A 40 -4.79 -4.24 6.10
N ALA A 41 -5.87 -4.00 6.85
CA ALA A 41 -7.23 -3.95 6.32
C ALA A 41 -7.41 -2.81 5.30
N VAL A 42 -6.84 -1.64 5.56
CA VAL A 42 -6.84 -0.50 4.62
C VAL A 42 -6.09 -0.85 3.34
N ALA A 43 -4.91 -1.47 3.44
CA ALA A 43 -4.13 -1.88 2.28
C ALA A 43 -4.85 -2.95 1.44
N VAL A 44 -5.48 -3.96 2.07
CA VAL A 44 -6.30 -4.96 1.37
C VAL A 44 -7.48 -4.30 0.66
N GLY A 45 -8.22 -3.41 1.35
CA GLY A 45 -9.34 -2.68 0.74
C GLY A 45 -8.91 -1.85 -0.46
N LEU A 46 -7.73 -1.22 -0.40
CA LEU A 46 -7.18 -0.44 -1.49
C LEU A 46 -6.74 -1.30 -2.69
N GLY A 47 -6.18 -2.49 -2.41
CA GLY A 47 -5.84 -3.48 -3.43
C GLY A 47 -7.08 -3.97 -4.19
N LEU A 48 -8.16 -4.29 -3.48
CA LEU A 48 -9.44 -4.69 -4.07
C LEU A 48 -10.14 -3.55 -4.83
N ALA A 49 -10.06 -2.32 -4.33
CA ALA A 49 -10.62 -1.15 -5.03
C ALA A 49 -9.93 -0.90 -6.38
N GLY A 50 -8.68 -1.34 -6.53
CA GLY A 50 -7.90 -1.22 -7.77
C GLY A 50 -8.19 -2.29 -8.82
N THR A 51 -9.06 -3.28 -8.57
CA THR A 51 -9.41 -4.34 -9.53
C THR A 51 -10.73 -4.10 -10.27
N ALA A 52 -11.38 -2.95 -10.06
CA ALA A 52 -12.67 -2.64 -10.69
C ALA A 52 -12.48 -1.81 -11.97
N ASP A 53 -13.00 -2.30 -13.10
CA ASP A 53 -12.84 -1.69 -14.44
C ASP A 53 -13.86 -0.58 -14.78
N GLY A 54 -14.88 -0.33 -13.93
CA GLY A 54 -15.99 0.60 -14.23
C GLY A 54 -17.07 0.68 -13.14
N GLY A 55 -17.52 1.88 -12.72
CA GLY A 55 -18.60 2.10 -11.73
C GLY A 55 -18.57 3.43 -10.94
N ARG A 56 -19.65 3.75 -10.19
CA ARG A 56 -19.64 4.82 -9.17
C ARG A 56 -18.84 4.33 -7.96
N GLY A 57 -17.61 4.79 -7.81
CA GLY A 57 -16.70 4.35 -6.74
C GLY A 57 -15.27 4.04 -7.17
N ILE A 58 -14.96 4.12 -8.48
CA ILE A 58 -13.58 3.99 -8.94
C ILE A 58 -12.78 5.21 -8.49
N LEU A 59 -11.66 4.97 -7.81
CA LEU A 59 -10.72 6.03 -7.51
C LEU A 59 -9.96 6.41 -8.79
N PRO A 60 -9.88 7.71 -9.15
CA PRO A 60 -9.02 8.14 -10.23
C PRO A 60 -7.57 7.72 -9.93
N LEU A 61 -6.84 7.36 -10.99
CA LEU A 61 -5.45 6.89 -10.93
C LEU A 61 -4.54 7.78 -10.05
N SER A 62 -4.74 9.10 -10.08
CA SER A 62 -4.01 10.04 -9.22
C SER A 62 -4.31 9.86 -7.72
N ALA A 63 -5.54 9.50 -7.36
CA ALA A 63 -5.93 9.25 -5.97
C ALA A 63 -5.37 7.91 -5.46
N LEU A 64 -5.29 6.89 -6.31
CA LEU A 64 -4.62 5.63 -5.97
C LEU A 64 -3.12 5.87 -5.67
N ALA A 65 -2.47 6.74 -6.45
CA ALA A 65 -1.07 7.11 -6.23
C ALA A 65 -0.83 7.77 -4.86
N SER A 66 -1.71 8.71 -4.47
CA SER A 66 -1.60 9.38 -3.18
C SER A 66 -1.87 8.43 -2.01
N TYR A 67 -2.78 7.47 -2.18
CA TYR A 67 -3.03 6.45 -1.16
C TYR A 67 -1.85 5.50 -0.96
N ASP A 68 -1.16 5.07 -2.03
CA ASP A 68 0.05 4.25 -1.89
C ASP A 68 1.16 4.98 -1.14
N ALA A 69 1.38 6.25 -1.48
CA ALA A 69 2.37 7.09 -0.81
C ALA A 69 1.99 7.30 0.67
N GLY A 70 0.71 7.53 0.96
CA GLY A 70 0.18 7.65 2.32
C GLY A 70 0.38 6.37 3.14
N LEU A 71 0.12 5.20 2.55
CA LEU A 71 0.34 3.90 3.19
C LEU A 71 1.83 3.65 3.48
N ALA A 72 2.71 3.95 2.53
CA ALA A 72 4.15 3.80 2.73
C ALA A 72 4.66 4.70 3.85
N LEU A 73 4.23 5.96 3.89
CA LEU A 73 4.56 6.90 4.98
C LEU A 73 3.97 6.46 6.32
N GLY A 74 2.72 6.00 6.35
CA GLY A 74 2.08 5.51 7.57
C GLY A 74 2.81 4.32 8.19
N LEU A 75 3.22 3.36 7.35
CA LEU A 75 4.03 2.21 7.79
C LEU A 75 5.42 2.63 8.29
N ALA A 76 6.06 3.60 7.62
CA ALA A 76 7.35 4.15 8.07
C ALA A 76 7.24 4.86 9.43
N VAL A 77 6.17 5.63 9.66
CA VAL A 77 5.88 6.26 10.95
C VAL A 77 5.64 5.21 12.04
N CYS A 78 4.89 4.15 11.73
CA CYS A 78 4.68 3.04 12.67
C CYS A 78 6.00 2.37 13.04
N ALA A 79 6.88 2.11 12.07
CA ALA A 79 8.22 1.59 12.33
C ALA A 79 9.01 2.54 13.26
N GLY A 80 8.96 3.85 13.02
CA GLY A 80 9.56 4.87 13.89
C GLY A 80 9.03 4.83 15.33
N ALA A 81 7.71 4.69 15.50
CA ALA A 81 7.10 4.57 16.83
C ALA A 81 7.56 3.31 17.58
N PHE A 82 7.70 2.17 16.87
CA PHE A 82 8.19 0.94 17.48
C PHE A 82 9.70 0.95 17.80
N ILE A 83 10.49 1.79 17.13
CA ILE A 83 11.89 2.05 17.51
C ILE A 83 11.93 2.69 18.90
N VAL A 84 11.11 3.72 19.13
CA VAL A 84 11.01 4.39 20.44
C VAL A 84 10.49 3.43 21.51
N ALA A 85 9.56 2.53 21.16
CA ALA A 85 9.03 1.52 22.04
C ALA A 85 9.98 0.33 22.31
N SER A 86 11.19 0.32 21.72
CA SER A 86 12.18 -0.75 21.87
C SER A 86 11.65 -2.15 21.50
N GLN A 87 10.78 -2.23 20.48
CA GLN A 87 10.21 -3.48 19.96
C GLN A 87 10.83 -3.82 18.60
N PRO A 88 12.05 -4.40 18.55
CA PRO A 88 12.82 -4.53 17.31
C PRO A 88 12.10 -5.40 16.27
N LEU A 89 11.37 -6.41 16.71
CA LEU A 89 10.68 -7.33 15.81
C LEU A 89 9.47 -6.66 15.13
N ALA A 90 8.77 -5.74 15.83
CA ALA A 90 7.74 -4.92 15.21
C ALA A 90 8.33 -3.92 14.21
N VAL A 91 9.48 -3.31 14.54
CA VAL A 91 10.18 -2.38 13.63
C VAL A 91 10.48 -3.06 12.30
N VAL A 92 11.02 -4.27 12.31
CA VAL A 92 11.36 -5.00 11.07
C VAL A 92 10.11 -5.27 10.23
N VAL A 93 9.01 -5.70 10.84
CA VAL A 93 7.76 -6.00 10.12
C VAL A 93 7.19 -4.74 9.46
N PHE A 94 7.06 -3.65 10.23
CA PHE A 94 6.49 -2.41 9.70
C PHE A 94 7.43 -1.69 8.72
N ALA A 95 8.75 -1.77 8.92
CA ALA A 95 9.74 -1.24 7.98
C ALA A 95 9.77 -2.03 6.66
N ALA A 96 9.70 -3.36 6.72
CA ALA A 96 9.62 -4.20 5.54
C ALA A 96 8.34 -3.93 4.75
N GLY A 97 7.19 -3.78 5.43
CA GLY A 97 5.93 -3.36 4.81
C GLY A 97 6.02 -1.98 4.16
N ALA A 98 6.61 -1.00 4.84
CA ALA A 98 6.83 0.34 4.30
C ALA A 98 7.68 0.30 3.03
N PHE A 99 8.76 -0.48 3.04
CA PHE A 99 9.64 -0.65 1.90
C PHE A 99 8.94 -1.33 0.71
N ALA A 100 8.19 -2.40 0.96
CA ALA A 100 7.42 -3.09 -0.07
C ALA A 100 6.39 -2.14 -0.72
N GLN A 101 5.68 -1.36 0.09
CA GLN A 101 4.71 -0.39 -0.40
C GLN A 101 5.36 0.75 -1.19
N ALA A 102 6.54 1.23 -0.75
CA ALA A 102 7.31 2.23 -1.48
C ALA A 102 7.79 1.70 -2.85
N MET A 103 8.21 0.44 -2.92
CA MET A 103 8.58 -0.20 -4.19
C MET A 103 7.40 -0.29 -5.16
N VAL A 104 6.21 -0.66 -4.67
CA VAL A 104 4.99 -0.65 -5.48
C VAL A 104 4.71 0.75 -6.02
N SER A 105 4.74 1.78 -5.16
CA SER A 105 4.52 3.17 -5.55
C SER A 105 5.52 3.66 -6.62
N LEU A 106 6.81 3.34 -6.46
CA LEU A 106 7.87 3.70 -7.42
C LEU A 106 7.77 2.96 -8.75
N SER A 107 7.25 1.73 -8.74
CA SER A 107 7.10 0.88 -9.93
C SER A 107 5.90 1.24 -10.80
N THR A 108 4.87 1.86 -10.22
CA THR A 108 3.75 2.46 -10.94
C THR A 108 4.14 3.81 -11.53
N ARG A 109 4.80 3.81 -12.70
CA ARG A 109 4.88 5.03 -13.52
C ARG A 109 3.49 5.35 -14.07
N TYR A 110 2.84 6.37 -13.49
CA TYR A 110 1.70 7.03 -14.11
C TYR A 110 2.17 7.80 -15.35
N THR A 111 2.25 7.10 -16.48
CA THR A 111 2.46 7.75 -17.77
C THR A 111 1.21 8.58 -18.06
N HIS A 112 1.33 9.90 -17.93
CA HIS A 112 0.40 10.84 -18.55
C HIS A 112 0.45 10.60 -20.07
N SER A 113 -0.43 9.75 -20.58
CA SER A 113 -0.76 9.77 -21.99
C SER A 113 -1.57 11.06 -22.21
N ARG A 114 -0.88 12.17 -22.48
CA ARG A 114 -1.51 13.27 -23.20
C ARG A 114 -1.91 12.68 -24.55
N ARG A 115 -3.17 12.26 -24.70
CA ARG A 115 -3.75 12.21 -26.04
C ARG A 115 -3.77 13.65 -26.54
N VAL A 116 -2.74 13.96 -27.31
CA VAL A 116 -2.70 15.03 -28.27
C VAL A 116 -3.99 14.90 -29.10
N SER A 117 -4.97 15.76 -28.82
CA SER A 117 -6.06 16.02 -29.76
C SER A 117 -5.49 16.86 -30.89
N GLN A 118 -4.72 16.22 -31.77
CA GLN A 118 -4.50 16.72 -33.11
C GLN A 118 -5.75 16.38 -33.93
N ASN A 119 -6.40 17.44 -34.41
CA ASN A 119 -7.28 17.50 -35.58
C ASN A 119 -8.70 16.92 -35.46
N PHE A 120 -9.65 17.83 -35.25
CA PHE A 120 -10.86 18.07 -36.06
C PHE A 120 -11.36 19.46 -35.56
N LEU A 121 -11.28 20.58 -36.26
CA LEU A 121 -11.36 20.95 -37.67
C LEU A 121 -10.51 22.21 -37.93
#